data_AF-A0A0F2LDZ5-F1
#
_entry.id   AF-A0A0F2LDZ5-F1
#
_cell.length_a   1.000
_cell.length_b   1.000
_cell.length_c   1.000
_cell.angle_alpha   90.00
_cell.angle_beta   90.00
_cell.angle_gamma   90.00
#
_symmetry.space_group_name_H-M   'P 1'
#
loop_
_entity.id
_entity.type
_entity.pdbx_description
1 polymer ?
#
loop_
_entity_poly.entity_id
_entity_poly.type
_entity_poly.pdbx_seq_one_letter_code
_entity_poly.pdbx_strand_id
1 'polypeptide(L)' 'SPSSKLVLLALNLMAASAVALAVPGILIGILISDENIMGPYKYNKTRAAAYWATLAVLIGFGVLGLL' A
#
# COMPACT_ATOMS: atom_id res chain seq x y z
N SER A 1 17.56 2.84 26.41
CA SER A 1 17.12 4.18 26.87
C SER A 1 15.66 4.39 26.46
N PRO A 2 14.87 5.24 27.15
CA PRO A 2 13.46 5.49 26.79
C PRO A 2 13.25 5.91 25.33
N SER A 3 14.26 6.56 24.73
CA SER A 3 14.34 6.86 23.30
C SER A 3 14.27 5.63 22.39
N SER A 4 14.88 4.50 22.75
CA SER A 4 14.83 3.27 21.96
C SER A 4 13.42 2.68 21.87
N LYS A 5 12.62 2.82 22.94
CA LYS A 5 11.22 2.37 22.96
C LYS A 5 10.33 3.23 22.07
N LEU A 6 10.56 4.55 22.05
CA LEU A 6 9.85 5.47 21.16
C LEU A 6 10.17 5.21 19.68
N VAL A 7 11.44 4.92 19.36
CA VAL A 7 11.86 4.55 18.01
C VAL A 7 11.20 3.24 17.56
N LEU A 8 11.18 2.23 18.42
CA LEU A 8 10.48 0.96 18.15
C LEU A 8 8.97 1.15 17.97
N LEU A 9 8.34 1.97 18.81
CA LEU A 9 6.92 2.30 18.67
C LEU A 9 6.63 3.01 17.35
N ALA A 10 7.46 3.98 16.96
CA ALA A 10 7.33 4.70 15.70
C ALA A 10 7.51 3.73 14.51
N LEU A 11 8.48 2.82 14.56
CA LEU A 11 8.65 1.79 13.53
C LEU A 11 7.41 0.90 13.38
N ASN A 12 6.87 0.41 14.49
CA ASN A 12 5.69 -0.45 14.48
C ASN A 12 4.45 0.28 13.96
N LEU A 13 4.28 1.56 14.33
CA LEU A 13 3.18 2.39 13.82
C LEU A 13 3.30 2.62 12.30
N MET A 14 4.52 2.88 11.81
CA MET A 14 4.78 3.00 10.37
C MET A 14 4.44 1.71 9.63
N ALA A 15 4.92 0.56 10.11
CA ALA A 15 4.61 -0.74 9.52
C ALA A 15 3.10 -1.05 9.54
N ALA A 16 2.44 -0.80 10.68
CA ALA A 16 1.00 -0.98 10.82
C ALA A 16 0.19 -0.07 9.86
N SER A 17 0.63 1.18 9.66
CA SER A 17 -0.02 2.08 8.70
C SER A 17 0.08 1.59 7.26
N ALA A 18 1.22 1.02 6.86
CA ALA A 18 1.40 0.45 5.52
C ALA A 18 0.43 -0.72 5.28
N VAL A 19 0.21 -1.57 6.29
CA VAL A 19 -0.76 -2.65 6.22
C VAL A 19 -2.20 -2.14 6.27
N ALA A 20 -2.50 -1.12 7.09
CA ALA A 20 -3.83 -0.52 7.14
C ALA A 20 -4.27 0.09 5.80
N LEU A 21 -3.31 0.58 5.01
CA LEU A 21 -3.55 1.11 3.67
C LEU A 21 -3.78 0.02 2.61
N ALA A 22 -3.60 -1.26 2.93
CA ALA A 22 -3.79 -2.35 1.97
C ALA A 22 -5.21 -2.36 1.39
N VAL A 23 -6.23 -2.28 2.25
CA VAL A 23 -7.64 -2.31 1.84
C VAL A 23 -8.01 -1.13 0.93
N PRO A 24 -7.81 0.14 1.33
CA PRO A 24 -8.10 1.26 0.43
C PRO A 24 -7.22 1.23 -0.83
N GLY A 25 -5.97 0.77 -0.75
CA GLY A 25 -5.10 0.58 -1.91
C GLY A 25 -5.65 -0.44 -2.91
N ILE A 26 -6.15 -1.59 -2.44
CA ILE A 26 -6.77 -2.59 -3.32
C ILE A 26 -8.02 -2.00 -4.00
N LEU A 27 -8.87 -1.28 -3.27
CA LEU A 27 -10.06 -0.65 -3.82
C LEU A 27 -9.71 0.38 -4.90
N ILE A 28 -8.69 1.21 -4.66
CA ILE A 28 -8.17 2.15 -5.67
C ILE A 28 -7.62 1.38 -6.88
N GLY A 29 -6.86 0.31 -6.67
CA GLY A 29 -6.34 -0.55 -7.73
C GLY A 29 -7.42 -1.14 -8.64
N ILE A 30 -8.53 -1.56 -8.05
CA ILE A 30 -9.72 -2.03 -8.78
C ILE A 30 -10.33 -0.86 -9.57
N LEU A 31 -10.56 0.27 -8.90
CA LEU A 31 -11.16 1.46 -9.50
C LEU A 31 -10.37 1.96 -10.72
N ILE A 32 -9.06 2.13 -10.59
CA ILE A 32 -8.19 2.63 -11.68
C ILE A 32 -8.11 1.66 -12.87
N SER A 33 -8.51 0.40 -12.67
CA SER A 33 -8.53 -0.64 -13.70
C SER A 33 -9.88 -0.75 -14.41
N ASP A 34 -10.95 -0.19 -13.82
CA ASP A 34 -12.31 -0.25 -14.35
C ASP A 34 -12.58 0.88 -15.36
N GLU A 35 -12.89 0.49 -16.59
CA GLU A 35 -13.19 1.43 -17.68
C GLU A 35 -14.57 2.06 -17.56
N ASN A 36 -15.53 1.35 -16.95
CA ASN A 36 -16.88 1.85 -16.76
C ASN A 36 -16.91 3.01 -15.76
N ILE A 37 -15.98 3.01 -14.79
CA ILE A 37 -15.92 4.04 -13.75
C ILE A 37 -14.91 5.13 -14.10
N MET A 38 -13.70 4.77 -14.55
CA MET A 38 -12.65 5.76 -14.83
C MET A 38 -12.70 6.32 -16.25
N GLY A 39 -13.41 5.65 -17.18
CA GLY A 39 -13.51 6.05 -18.58
C GLY A 39 -12.13 6.37 -19.18
N PRO A 40 -11.89 7.61 -19.65
CA PRO A 40 -10.63 8.00 -20.26
C PRO A 40 -9.44 8.07 -19.29
N TYR A 41 -9.69 8.06 -17.98
CA TYR A 41 -8.64 8.11 -16.95
C TYR A 41 -8.17 6.72 -16.49
N LYS A 42 -8.74 5.64 -17.04
CA LYS A 42 -8.33 4.27 -16.75
C LYS A 42 -6.83 4.10 -17.00
N TYR A 43 -6.18 3.39 -16.09
CA TYR A 43 -4.79 3.07 -16.25
C TYR A 43 -4.60 2.09 -17.41
N ASN A 44 -3.61 2.39 -18.26
CA ASN A 44 -3.16 1.41 -19.24
C ASN A 44 -2.51 0.21 -18.52
N LYS A 45 -2.36 -0.92 -19.23
CA LYS A 45 -1.88 -2.18 -18.65
C LYS A 45 -0.54 -2.01 -17.92
N THR A 46 0.38 -1.22 -18.47
CA THR A 46 1.69 -0.97 -17.87
C THR A 46 1.59 -0.20 -16.56
N ARG A 47 0.78 0.87 -16.51
CA ARG A 47 0.56 1.65 -15.28
C ARG A 47 -0.17 0.84 -14.22
N ALA A 48 -1.15 0.04 -14.61
CA ALA A 48 -1.86 -0.85 -13.70
C ALA A 48 -0.90 -1.91 -13.11
N ALA A 49 -0.06 -2.54 -13.93
CA ALA A 49 0.94 -3.49 -13.45
C ALA A 49 1.94 -2.84 -12.48
N ALA A 50 2.42 -1.63 -12.78
CA ALA A 50 3.30 -0.88 -11.88
C ALA A 50 2.62 -0.53 -10.55
N TYR A 51 1.34 -0.15 -10.59
CA TYR A 51 0.55 0.12 -9.39
C TYR A 51 0.44 -1.13 -8.51
N TRP A 52 0.02 -2.26 -9.08
CA TRP A 52 -0.14 -3.52 -8.33
C TRP A 52 1.19 -4.03 -7.77
N ALA A 53 2.28 -3.92 -8.53
CA ALA A 53 3.63 -4.26 -8.05
C ALA A 53 4.03 -3.39 -6.85
N THR A 54 3.81 -2.07 -6.94
CA THR A 54 4.13 -1.13 -5.85
C THR A 54 3.30 -1.43 -4.60
N LEU A 55 2.00 -1.70 -4.77
CA LEU A 55 1.11 -2.03 -3.67
C LEU A 55 1.52 -3.35 -3.00
N ALA A 56 1.86 -4.37 -3.79
CA ALA A 56 2.34 -5.65 -3.27
C ALA A 56 3.64 -5.51 -2.47
N VAL A 57 4.58 -4.70 -2.96
CA VAL A 57 5.83 -4.39 -2.26
C VAL A 57 5.56 -3.67 -0.94
N LEU A 58 4.69 -2.66 -0.95
CA LEU A 58 4.36 -1.87 0.24
C LEU A 58 3.69 -2.72 1.33
N ILE A 59 2.72 -3.56 0.95
CA ILE A 59 2.06 -4.49 1.87
C ILE A 59 3.06 -5.54 2.37
N GLY A 60 3.88 -6.11 1.48
CA GLY A 60 4.88 -7.11 1.83
C GLY A 60 5.88 -6.60 2.87
N PHE A 61 6.44 -5.41 2.67
CA PHE A 61 7.31 -4.77 3.65
C PHE A 61 6.59 -4.38 4.94
N GLY A 62 5.33 -3.93 4.84
CA GLY A 62 4.50 -3.64 6.02
C GLY A 62 4.32 -4.88 6.90
N VAL A 63 4.02 -6.04 6.30
CA VAL A 63 3.88 -7.31 7.01
C VAL A 63 5.23 -7.77 7.58
N LEU A 64 6.32 -7.72 6.81
CA LEU A 64 7.65 -8.07 7.29
C LEU A 64 8.11 -7.20 8.47
N GLY A 65 7.72 -5.92 8.51
CA GLY A 65 8.02 -5.03 9.62
C GLY A 65 7.20 -5.27 10.89
N LEU A 66 6.12 -6.07 10.81
CA LEU A 66 5.30 -6.45 11.96
C LEU A 66 5.62 -7.85 12.50
N LEU A 67 6.33 -8.68 11.72
CA LEU A 67 6.83 -10.00 12.10
C LEU A 67 8.12 -9.88 12.92
#